data_AF-A0A822AVB2-F1
#
_entry.id   AF-A0A822AVB2-F1
#
_cell.length_a   1.000
_cell.length_b   1.000
_cell.length_c   1.000
_cell.angle_alpha   90.00
_cell.angle_beta   90.00
_cell.angle_gamma   90.00
#
_symmetry.space_group_name_H-M   'P 1'
#
loop_
_entity.id
_entity.type
_entity.pdbx_description
1 polymer ?
#
loop_
_entity_poly.entity_id
_entity_poly.type
_entity_poly.pdbx_seq_one_letter_code
_entity_poly.pdbx_strand_id
1 'polypeptide(L)'
;ISRYVHRTIHNFNLFSSDYKNNSDDERIGIIATRFYIFFVIIGLIILGCYTLILKRSQTYTIEWPSLSQFEKLNSKYSSTLNCPCSHFSMSYSRIMPLYPRYHSICSSEYLKDYWLSYFGRVEIDTNNTLFISTDFRITGKSFFNLLNKLCEMSNETIESALRVFRVNRLITINALSSDQFNHQINKRLIRFQQQTIASFVNLIELIRSSIDTNQLADETWTKLGPLSIYNNDTSQWSFHFRSRDFYTNSCSCIESNQCTRPAGFYFQTDNVRNKPNITIPGLVLACYAIDTLLLSTLECFYQKKCIKLLIDNYDFDIVGLVRPLDKRAIQIEPLRYENSRFYPNTTINEFFLQLFVEDWINSSNYTSYYTRCAPSQCVYTIEKRFDIAYMLTTMLGFYGGLSVILEIILPPFVKIIIKQWSKRKTSRQSNNSNEITTSKIIIILFHLLE
;
A
#
# COMPACT_ATOMS: atom_id res chain seq x y z
N ILE A 1 52.51 -56.15 29.16
CA ILE A 1 51.68 -54.92 29.29
C ILE A 1 50.19 -55.24 29.22
N SER A 2 49.69 -55.92 28.18
CA SER A 2 48.26 -56.31 28.07
C SER A 2 47.70 -57.07 29.28
N ARG A 3 48.37 -58.13 29.78
CA ARG A 3 47.89 -58.89 30.96
C ARG A 3 47.91 -58.10 32.28
N TYR A 4 48.83 -57.14 32.43
CA TYR A 4 48.93 -56.34 33.67
C TYR A 4 47.80 -55.30 33.71
N VAL A 5 47.61 -54.57 32.61
CA VAL A 5 46.51 -53.61 32.44
C VAL A 5 45.15 -54.30 32.56
N HIS A 6 44.99 -55.47 31.95
CA HIS A 6 43.75 -56.24 32.05
C HIS A 6 43.45 -56.67 33.50
N ARG A 7 44.46 -57.07 34.27
CA ARG A 7 44.29 -57.49 35.67
C ARG A 7 44.00 -56.30 36.59
N THR A 8 44.62 -55.14 36.33
CA THR A 8 44.35 -53.89 37.05
C THR A 8 42.94 -53.36 36.76
N ILE A 9 42.48 -53.43 35.52
CA ILE A 9 41.10 -53.04 35.14
C ILE A 9 40.07 -54.02 35.72
N HIS A 10 40.37 -55.32 35.69
CA HIS A 10 39.46 -56.36 36.20
C HIS A 10 39.22 -56.25 37.71
N ASN A 11 40.25 -55.84 38.46
CA ASN A 11 40.24 -55.70 39.92
C ASN A 11 40.06 -54.24 40.37
N PHE A 12 39.67 -53.34 39.46
CA PHE A 12 39.47 -51.95 39.80
C PHE A 12 38.22 -51.79 40.67
N ASN A 13 38.40 -51.21 41.85
CA ASN A 13 37.35 -50.98 42.82
C ASN A 13 37.37 -49.51 43.25
N LEU A 14 36.43 -48.72 42.72
CA LEU A 14 36.23 -47.31 43.06
C LEU A 14 35.58 -47.15 44.45
N PHE A 15 34.90 -48.20 44.94
CA PHE A 15 34.15 -48.23 46.19
C PHE A 15 34.84 -49.11 47.23
N SER A 16 36.15 -48.90 47.44
CA SER A 16 36.93 -49.68 48.42
C SER A 16 36.49 -49.34 49.85
N SER A 17 36.17 -50.37 50.64
CA SER A 17 35.90 -50.25 52.08
C SER A 17 37.21 -50.23 52.87
N ASP A 18 37.33 -49.34 53.86
CA ASP A 18 38.50 -49.27 54.77
C ASP A 18 38.63 -50.51 55.68
N TYR A 19 37.58 -51.32 55.80
CA TYR A 19 37.60 -52.58 56.55
C TYR A 19 38.23 -53.71 55.72
N LYS A 20 39.54 -53.87 55.84
CA LYS A 20 40.41 -54.78 55.06
C LYS A 20 40.16 -56.31 55.15
N ASN A 21 39.14 -56.79 55.85
CA ASN A 21 38.99 -58.23 56.16
C ASN A 21 37.67 -58.90 55.71
N ASN A 22 36.90 -58.31 54.78
CA ASN A 22 35.64 -58.92 54.32
C ASN A 22 35.63 -59.11 52.79
N SER A 23 35.83 -60.35 52.31
CA SER A 23 35.90 -60.67 50.88
C SER A 23 34.62 -60.34 50.11
N ASP A 24 33.49 -60.27 50.81
CA ASP A 24 32.20 -59.91 50.22
C ASP A 24 32.09 -58.41 49.92
N ASP A 25 32.63 -57.53 50.78
CA ASP A 25 32.61 -56.07 50.56
C ASP A 25 33.52 -55.67 49.39
N GLU A 26 34.64 -56.38 49.18
CA GLU A 26 35.51 -56.19 48.02
C GLU A 26 34.80 -56.56 46.71
N ARG A 27 34.09 -57.69 46.69
CA ARG A 27 33.31 -58.14 45.53
C ARG A 27 32.15 -57.19 45.21
N ILE A 28 31.47 -56.67 46.25
CA ILE A 28 30.42 -55.64 46.11
C ILE A 28 31.00 -54.38 45.45
N GLY A 29 32.18 -53.93 45.90
CA GLY A 29 32.81 -52.73 45.37
C GLY A 29 33.23 -52.85 43.90
N ILE A 30 33.82 -53.98 43.51
CA ILE A 30 34.19 -54.24 42.10
C ILE A 30 32.96 -54.22 41.18
N ILE A 31 31.85 -54.83 41.62
CA ILE A 31 30.61 -54.89 40.82
C ILE A 31 29.93 -53.52 40.75
N ALA A 32 29.88 -52.78 41.86
CA ALA A 32 29.40 -51.40 41.88
C ALA A 32 30.21 -50.50 40.94
N THR A 33 31.53 -50.71 40.87
CA THR A 33 32.44 -49.99 39.97
C THR A 33 32.13 -50.27 38.49
N ARG A 34 31.81 -51.52 38.13
CA ARG A 34 31.42 -51.90 36.76
C ARG A 34 30.09 -51.26 36.35
N PHE A 35 29.09 -51.28 37.23
CA PHE A 35 27.81 -50.58 36.99
C PHE A 35 28.00 -49.06 36.88
N TYR A 36 28.85 -48.48 37.74
CA TYR A 36 29.19 -47.06 37.69
C TYR A 36 29.73 -46.66 36.31
N ILE A 37 30.77 -47.36 35.83
CA ILE A 37 31.38 -47.10 34.52
C ILE A 37 30.36 -47.26 33.39
N PHE A 38 29.54 -48.32 33.43
CA PHE A 38 28.50 -48.59 32.43
C PHE A 38 27.45 -47.47 32.35
N PHE A 39 26.89 -47.05 33.49
CA PHE A 39 25.88 -45.99 33.52
C PHE A 39 26.43 -44.63 33.11
N VAL A 40 27.67 -44.31 33.51
CA VAL A 40 28.34 -43.07 33.10
C VAL A 40 28.56 -43.04 31.58
N ILE A 41 29.08 -44.12 30.99
CA ILE A 41 29.32 -44.17 29.54
C ILE A 41 28.01 -44.07 28.75
N ILE A 42 26.97 -44.82 29.13
CA ILE A 42 25.66 -44.76 28.46
C ILE A 42 25.04 -43.37 28.59
N GLY A 43 25.09 -42.77 29.78
CA GLY A 43 24.57 -41.43 30.01
C GLY A 43 25.27 -40.39 29.13
N LEU A 44 26.59 -40.46 29.02
CA LEU A 44 27.38 -39.56 28.17
C LEU A 44 27.08 -39.76 26.67
N ILE A 45 26.86 -41.01 26.21
CA ILE A 45 26.48 -41.30 24.82
C ILE A 45 25.10 -40.72 24.51
N ILE A 46 24.11 -40.95 25.37
CA ILE A 46 22.74 -40.45 25.19
C ILE A 46 22.75 -38.91 25.15
N LEU A 47 23.46 -38.28 26.08
CA LEU A 47 23.59 -36.82 26.12
C LEU A 47 24.33 -36.27 24.89
N GLY A 48 25.37 -36.95 24.41
CA GLY A 48 26.07 -36.63 23.17
C GLY A 48 25.12 -36.67 21.97
N CYS A 49 24.37 -37.75 21.79
CA CYS A 49 23.36 -37.84 20.72
C CYS A 49 22.29 -36.76 20.83
N TYR A 50 21.79 -36.48 22.04
CA TYR A 50 20.79 -35.45 22.29
C TYR A 50 21.27 -34.05 21.91
N THR A 51 22.49 -33.69 22.32
CA THR A 51 23.10 -32.39 22.03
C THR A 51 23.45 -32.21 20.55
N LEU A 52 23.69 -33.29 19.81
CA LEU A 52 23.92 -33.25 18.35
C LEU A 52 22.63 -33.04 17.54
N ILE A 53 21.49 -33.52 18.03
CA ILE A 53 20.21 -33.47 17.30
C ILE A 53 19.52 -32.12 17.50
N LEU A 54 19.66 -31.51 18.68
CA LEU A 54 18.96 -30.27 19.00
C LEU A 54 19.60 -29.04 18.36
N LYS A 55 18.78 -28.30 17.61
CA LYS A 55 19.15 -26.97 17.14
C LYS A 55 19.05 -25.97 18.30
N ARG A 56 20.03 -25.08 18.39
CA ARG A 56 20.05 -23.99 19.37
C ARG A 56 19.94 -22.64 18.67
N SER A 57 19.02 -21.82 19.13
CA SER A 57 18.91 -20.42 18.71
C SER A 57 19.96 -19.59 19.45
N GLN A 58 20.83 -18.92 18.71
CA GLN A 58 21.74 -17.91 19.24
C GLN A 58 21.26 -16.53 18.81
N THR A 59 21.17 -15.62 19.77
CA THR A 59 20.76 -14.24 19.56
C THR A 59 21.99 -13.34 19.46
N TYR A 60 22.05 -12.51 18.43
CA TYR A 60 23.10 -11.52 18.22
C TYR A 60 22.49 -10.13 18.28
N THR A 61 23.16 -9.22 19.00
CA THR A 61 22.77 -7.82 19.13
C THR A 61 23.83 -6.93 18.51
N ILE A 62 23.38 -5.94 17.73
CA ILE A 62 24.22 -4.92 17.11
C ILE A 62 23.71 -3.56 17.56
N GLU A 63 24.56 -2.79 18.21
CA GLU A 63 24.26 -1.43 18.66
C GLU A 63 24.42 -0.43 17.50
N TRP A 64 23.53 0.57 17.45
CA TRP A 64 23.53 1.70 16.52
C TRP A 64 23.85 1.33 15.06
N PRO A 65 23.07 0.42 14.44
CA PRO A 65 23.38 -0.04 13.10
C PRO A 65 23.25 1.09 12.08
N SER A 66 24.23 1.19 11.19
CA SER A 66 24.14 2.04 9.99
C SER A 66 23.11 1.49 9.00
N LEU A 67 22.61 2.36 8.12
CA LEU A 67 21.66 1.99 7.06
C LEU A 67 22.13 0.77 6.24
N SER A 68 23.40 0.78 5.80
CA SER A 68 23.98 -0.32 5.03
C SER A 68 24.10 -1.61 5.83
N GLN A 69 24.38 -1.52 7.13
CA GLN A 69 24.44 -2.71 8.00
C GLN A 69 23.05 -3.30 8.19
N PHE A 70 22.05 -2.46 8.44
CA PHE A 70 20.66 -2.90 8.54
C PHE A 70 20.19 -3.58 7.26
N GLU A 71 20.40 -2.98 6.08
CA GLU A 71 19.98 -3.59 4.82
C GLU A 71 20.64 -4.95 4.58
N LYS A 72 21.93 -5.07 4.89
CA LYS A 72 22.65 -6.35 4.78
C LYS A 72 22.15 -7.41 5.77
N LEU A 73 21.78 -7.00 6.98
CA LEU A 73 21.20 -7.92 7.96
C LEU A 73 19.79 -8.33 7.55
N ASN A 74 18.99 -7.38 7.09
CA ASN A 74 17.63 -7.61 6.65
C ASN A 74 17.59 -8.53 5.43
N SER A 75 18.53 -8.38 4.48
CA SER A 75 18.62 -9.28 3.32
C SER A 75 18.93 -10.72 3.70
N LYS A 76 19.58 -10.97 4.84
CA LYS A 76 20.03 -12.30 5.26
C LYS A 76 19.17 -12.94 6.35
N TYR A 77 18.59 -12.12 7.23
CA TYR A 77 17.92 -12.56 8.45
C TYR A 77 16.54 -11.89 8.62
N SER A 78 15.87 -11.49 7.54
CA SER A 78 14.58 -10.76 7.56
C SER A 78 13.52 -11.36 8.48
N SER A 79 13.45 -12.69 8.61
CA SER A 79 12.44 -13.38 9.43
C SER A 79 12.67 -13.28 10.93
N THR A 80 13.90 -13.04 11.38
CA THR A 80 14.27 -12.99 12.81
C THR A 80 14.87 -11.66 13.24
N LEU A 81 15.19 -10.77 12.30
CA LEU A 81 15.74 -9.46 12.56
C LEU A 81 14.67 -8.53 13.14
N ASN A 82 15.01 -7.93 14.28
CA ASN A 82 14.19 -6.95 14.97
C ASN A 82 15.03 -5.71 15.29
N CYS A 83 14.64 -4.57 14.73
CA CYS A 83 15.36 -3.30 14.84
C CYS A 83 14.39 -2.22 15.29
N PRO A 84 14.09 -2.08 16.59
CA PRO A 84 13.15 -1.09 17.10
C PRO A 84 13.61 0.33 16.77
N CYS A 85 12.72 1.15 16.22
CA CYS A 85 12.99 2.56 15.95
C CYS A 85 12.99 3.36 17.27
N SER A 86 13.95 4.27 17.44
CA SER A 86 13.93 5.27 18.51
C SER A 86 12.78 6.27 18.34
N HIS A 87 12.43 6.58 17.08
CA HIS A 87 11.23 7.36 16.76
C HIS A 87 10.30 6.55 15.87
N PHE A 88 9.15 6.14 16.43
CA PHE A 88 8.19 5.28 15.74
C PHE A 88 7.23 6.03 14.80
N SER A 89 7.31 7.36 14.68
CA SER A 89 6.31 8.14 13.95
C SER A 89 6.91 9.32 13.19
N MET A 90 6.61 9.43 11.89
CA MET A 90 7.19 10.43 10.98
C MET A 90 6.15 11.05 10.07
N SER A 91 6.12 12.37 9.94
CA SER A 91 5.21 13.07 9.02
C SER A 91 5.59 12.86 7.55
N TYR A 92 4.59 12.63 6.69
CA TYR A 92 4.81 12.45 5.25
C TYR A 92 5.46 13.66 4.58
N SER A 93 5.25 14.87 5.10
CA SER A 93 5.90 16.09 4.59
C SER A 93 7.42 15.99 4.49
N ARG A 94 8.07 15.17 5.34
CA ARG A 94 9.53 15.03 5.39
C ARG A 94 10.07 13.86 4.58
N ILE A 95 9.27 12.83 4.35
CA ILE A 95 9.71 11.57 3.72
C ILE A 95 9.16 11.39 2.31
N MET A 96 8.11 12.12 1.96
CA MET A 96 7.50 12.14 0.64
C MET A 96 6.90 13.52 0.37
N PRO A 97 7.71 14.52 0.00
CA PRO A 97 7.20 15.73 -0.61
C PRO A 97 6.43 15.38 -1.89
N LEU A 98 5.29 16.04 -2.09
CA LEU A 98 4.36 15.76 -3.17
C LEU A 98 3.86 17.09 -3.75
N TYR A 99 4.01 17.24 -5.07
CA TYR A 99 3.60 18.43 -5.81
C TYR A 99 2.85 18.03 -7.08
N PRO A 100 1.62 18.55 -7.30
CA PRO A 100 0.89 18.33 -8.54
C PRO A 100 1.41 19.24 -9.65
N ARG A 101 1.55 18.70 -10.85
CA ARG A 101 1.73 19.47 -12.09
C ARG A 101 0.39 19.45 -12.84
N TYR A 102 -0.22 20.61 -13.02
CA TYR A 102 -1.50 20.73 -13.71
C TYR A 102 -1.35 20.80 -15.23
N HIS A 103 -2.42 20.42 -15.95
CA HIS A 103 -2.53 20.54 -17.39
C HIS A 103 -2.45 22.02 -17.80
N SER A 104 -1.78 22.28 -18.92
CA SER A 104 -1.45 23.64 -19.40
C SER A 104 -2.68 24.57 -19.52
N ILE A 105 -3.83 24.00 -19.88
CA ILE A 105 -5.13 24.70 -19.94
C ILE A 105 -5.44 25.53 -18.69
N CYS A 106 -5.19 24.98 -17.49
CA CYS A 106 -5.51 25.64 -16.21
C CYS A 106 -4.65 26.87 -15.92
N SER A 107 -3.57 27.06 -16.67
CA SER A 107 -2.69 28.23 -16.59
C SER A 107 -2.66 29.07 -17.87
N SER A 108 -3.46 28.66 -18.87
CA SER A 108 -3.40 29.22 -20.22
C SER A 108 -4.07 30.59 -20.35
N GLU A 109 -3.80 31.25 -21.47
CA GLU A 109 -4.41 32.53 -21.85
C GLU A 109 -5.94 32.42 -22.08
N TYR A 110 -6.44 31.22 -22.41
CA TYR A 110 -7.86 30.95 -22.64
C TYR A 110 -8.73 31.07 -21.38
N LEU A 111 -8.14 31.20 -20.20
CA LEU A 111 -8.85 31.39 -18.93
C LEU A 111 -8.71 32.83 -18.39
N LYS A 112 -8.11 33.73 -19.15
CA LYS A 112 -7.87 35.12 -18.72
C LYS A 112 -9.01 36.03 -19.14
N ASP A 113 -9.22 37.10 -18.36
CA ASP A 113 -10.32 38.05 -18.58
C ASP A 113 -10.34 38.65 -19.99
N TYR A 114 -9.19 38.89 -20.61
CA TYR A 114 -9.14 39.42 -21.98
C TYR A 114 -9.68 38.43 -23.01
N TRP A 115 -9.44 37.13 -22.85
CA TRP A 115 -10.06 36.10 -23.68
C TRP A 115 -11.55 35.95 -23.34
N LEU A 116 -11.92 35.99 -22.07
CA LEU A 116 -13.33 35.89 -21.67
C LEU A 116 -14.17 37.10 -22.12
N SER A 117 -13.54 38.28 -22.21
CA SER A 117 -14.18 39.52 -22.65
C SER A 117 -14.66 39.47 -24.10
N TYR A 118 -14.02 38.65 -24.94
CA TYR A 118 -14.44 38.34 -26.31
C TYR A 118 -15.90 37.86 -26.35
N PHE A 119 -16.32 37.05 -25.40
CA PHE A 119 -17.68 36.51 -25.35
C PHE A 119 -18.67 37.39 -24.58
N GLY A 120 -18.29 38.62 -24.23
CA GLY A 120 -19.18 39.57 -23.59
C GLY A 120 -20.24 40.05 -24.58
N ARG A 121 -21.53 39.87 -24.27
CA ARG A 121 -22.59 40.46 -25.08
C ARG A 121 -22.53 41.98 -25.00
N VAL A 122 -22.80 42.64 -26.13
CA VAL A 122 -23.11 44.07 -26.19
C VAL A 122 -24.63 44.18 -26.17
N GLU A 123 -25.19 45.12 -25.40
CA GLU A 123 -26.61 45.45 -25.51
C GLU A 123 -26.83 46.04 -26.91
N ILE A 124 -27.40 45.23 -27.80
CA ILE A 124 -27.80 45.71 -29.13
C ILE A 124 -29.17 46.35 -28.99
N ASP A 125 -29.21 47.66 -29.20
CA ASP A 125 -30.41 48.50 -29.10
C ASP A 125 -31.33 48.33 -30.32
N THR A 126 -31.60 47.07 -30.71
CA THR A 126 -32.50 46.76 -31.83
C THR A 126 -33.61 45.82 -31.38
N ASN A 127 -34.85 46.27 -31.57
CA ASN A 127 -36.07 45.52 -31.27
C ASN A 127 -36.23 44.18 -32.03
N ASN A 128 -35.32 43.82 -32.94
CA ASN A 128 -35.47 42.72 -33.90
C ASN A 128 -34.35 41.67 -33.90
N THR A 129 -33.32 41.75 -33.05
CA THR A 129 -32.28 40.72 -33.00
C THR A 129 -32.76 39.50 -32.21
N LEU A 130 -33.22 38.48 -32.93
CA LEU A 130 -33.41 37.12 -32.40
C LEU A 130 -32.03 36.51 -32.16
N PHE A 131 -31.72 36.15 -30.92
CA PHE A 131 -30.44 35.54 -30.59
C PHE A 131 -30.53 34.02 -30.59
N ILE A 132 -29.63 33.38 -31.33
CA ILE A 132 -29.47 31.93 -31.27
C ILE A 132 -28.63 31.58 -30.05
N SER A 133 -29.30 31.13 -29.00
CA SER A 133 -28.65 30.75 -27.73
C SER A 133 -27.74 29.52 -27.83
N THR A 134 -27.67 28.83 -28.97
CA THR A 134 -26.67 27.77 -29.23
C THR A 134 -25.41 28.26 -29.92
N ASP A 135 -25.34 29.54 -30.31
CA ASP A 135 -24.16 30.11 -30.94
C ASP A 135 -22.98 30.13 -29.96
N PHE A 136 -21.79 29.74 -30.43
CA PHE A 136 -20.59 29.69 -29.59
C PHE A 136 -20.17 31.07 -29.09
N ARG A 137 -20.46 32.15 -29.82
CA ARG A 137 -20.21 33.53 -29.34
C ARG A 137 -21.03 33.86 -28.10
N ILE A 138 -22.18 33.21 -27.96
CA ILE A 138 -23.10 33.38 -26.84
C ILE A 138 -22.74 32.43 -25.68
N THR A 139 -22.35 31.19 -25.99
CA THR A 139 -22.12 30.13 -24.98
C THR A 139 -20.65 29.99 -24.56
N GLY A 140 -19.72 30.53 -25.32
CA GLY A 140 -18.27 30.40 -25.11
C GLY A 140 -17.80 30.99 -23.79
N LYS A 141 -18.40 32.10 -23.32
CA LYS A 141 -18.09 32.66 -22.00
C LYS A 141 -18.33 31.64 -20.89
N SER A 142 -19.50 31.01 -20.92
CA SER A 142 -19.89 30.01 -19.92
C SER A 142 -19.00 28.76 -20.00
N PHE A 143 -18.61 28.36 -21.22
CA PHE A 143 -17.67 27.26 -21.43
C PHE A 143 -16.32 27.50 -20.73
N PHE A 144 -15.66 28.63 -21.01
CA PHE A 144 -14.35 28.92 -20.42
C PHE A 144 -14.44 29.29 -18.93
N ASN A 145 -15.51 29.95 -18.50
CA ASN A 145 -15.73 30.22 -17.08
C ASN A 145 -15.87 28.92 -16.28
N LEU A 146 -16.64 27.96 -16.78
CA LEU A 146 -16.78 26.67 -16.12
C LEU A 146 -15.47 25.90 -16.09
N LEU A 147 -14.72 25.92 -17.20
CA LEU A 147 -13.38 25.33 -17.26
C LEU A 147 -12.42 25.96 -16.24
N ASN A 148 -12.40 27.29 -16.15
CA ASN A 148 -11.61 28.00 -15.14
C ASN A 148 -12.03 27.60 -13.73
N LYS A 149 -13.34 27.56 -13.46
CA LYS A 149 -13.86 27.19 -12.15
C LYS A 149 -13.51 25.76 -11.76
N LEU A 150 -13.57 24.81 -12.69
CA LEU A 150 -13.15 23.42 -12.45
C LEU A 150 -11.63 23.31 -12.20
N CYS A 151 -10.81 24.07 -12.90
CA CYS A 151 -9.37 24.16 -12.64
C CYS A 151 -9.08 24.72 -11.23
N GLU A 152 -9.73 25.84 -10.86
CA GLU A 152 -9.62 26.44 -9.52
C GLU A 152 -10.05 25.46 -8.42
N MET A 153 -11.22 24.83 -8.56
CA MET A 153 -11.73 23.89 -7.58
C MET A 153 -10.87 22.63 -7.47
N SER A 154 -10.29 22.16 -8.59
CA SER A 154 -9.33 21.05 -8.57
C SER A 154 -8.08 21.41 -7.78
N ASN A 155 -7.55 22.62 -7.98
CA ASN A 155 -6.41 23.14 -7.23
C ASN A 155 -6.72 23.24 -5.73
N GLU A 156 -7.82 23.89 -5.37
CA GLU A 156 -8.25 24.03 -3.97
C GLU A 156 -8.47 22.67 -3.28
N THR A 157 -9.08 21.72 -4.00
CA THR A 157 -9.31 20.35 -3.50
C THR A 157 -8.00 19.65 -3.21
N ILE A 158 -7.04 19.70 -4.14
CA ILE A 158 -5.74 19.07 -3.97
C ILE A 158 -4.94 19.75 -2.86
N GLU A 159 -4.92 21.08 -2.81
CA GLU A 159 -4.21 21.80 -1.74
C GLU A 159 -4.79 21.49 -0.36
N SER A 160 -6.11 21.37 -0.24
CA SER A 160 -6.77 20.94 0.99
C SER A 160 -6.36 19.50 1.36
N ALA A 161 -6.40 18.59 0.39
CA ALA A 161 -6.00 17.19 0.60
C ALA A 161 -4.51 17.07 0.96
N LEU A 162 -3.64 17.85 0.33
CA LEU A 162 -2.20 17.90 0.60
C LEU A 162 -1.89 18.41 2.01
N ARG A 163 -2.64 19.39 2.53
CA ARG A 163 -2.50 19.84 3.93
C ARG A 163 -2.71 18.68 4.90
N VAL A 164 -3.77 17.88 4.70
CA VAL A 164 -4.05 16.69 5.51
C VAL A 164 -2.99 15.60 5.27
N PHE A 165 -2.58 15.41 4.02
CA PHE A 165 -1.56 14.44 3.66
C PHE A 165 -0.22 14.70 4.36
N ARG A 166 0.24 15.95 4.35
CA ARG A 166 1.52 16.38 4.92
C ARG A 166 1.58 16.15 6.43
N VAL A 167 0.49 16.38 7.17
CA VAL A 167 0.46 16.18 8.63
C VAL A 167 0.30 14.72 9.04
N ASN A 168 -0.26 13.87 8.18
CA ASN A 168 -0.37 12.44 8.43
C ASN A 168 1.01 11.82 8.64
N ARG A 169 1.04 10.75 9.44
CA ARG A 169 2.29 10.13 9.89
C ARG A 169 2.39 8.68 9.45
N LEU A 170 3.57 8.28 8.99
CA LEU A 170 4.00 6.89 8.89
C LEU A 170 4.38 6.42 10.30
N ILE A 171 3.82 5.29 10.73
CA ILE A 171 4.08 4.69 12.05
C ILE A 171 4.80 3.36 11.85
N THR A 172 6.00 3.24 12.41
CA THR A 172 6.85 2.04 12.29
C THR A 172 7.48 1.73 13.63
N ILE A 173 7.14 0.59 14.22
CA ILE A 173 7.74 0.13 15.48
C ILE A 173 9.18 -0.35 15.22
N ASN A 174 9.37 -1.06 14.11
CA ASN A 174 10.67 -1.54 13.65
C ASN A 174 11.08 -0.85 12.36
N ALA A 175 12.39 -0.76 12.12
CA ALA A 175 12.94 -0.23 10.90
C ALA A 175 12.45 -1.03 9.69
N LEU A 176 11.91 -0.33 8.70
CA LEU A 176 11.50 -0.92 7.42
C LEU A 176 12.70 -1.02 6.48
N SER A 177 12.75 -2.10 5.71
CA SER A 177 13.63 -2.18 4.53
C SER A 177 13.24 -1.15 3.48
N SER A 178 14.16 -0.83 2.56
CA SER A 178 13.90 0.04 1.43
C SER A 178 12.65 -0.39 0.65
N ASP A 179 12.52 -1.69 0.37
CA ASP A 179 11.36 -2.23 -0.36
C ASP A 179 10.06 -2.09 0.43
N GLN A 180 10.07 -2.40 1.73
CA GLN A 180 8.90 -2.25 2.59
C GLN A 180 8.48 -0.79 2.72
N PHE A 181 9.45 0.12 2.87
CA PHE A 181 9.22 1.56 2.91
C PHE A 181 8.59 2.04 1.60
N ASN A 182 9.19 1.73 0.45
CA ASN A 182 8.69 2.13 -0.86
C ASN A 182 7.30 1.55 -1.12
N HIS A 183 7.04 0.30 -0.74
CA HIS A 183 5.72 -0.31 -0.86
C HIS A 183 4.66 0.43 -0.02
N GLN A 184 4.95 0.73 1.26
CA GLN A 184 4.01 1.46 2.11
C GLN A 184 3.76 2.89 1.61
N ILE A 185 4.82 3.57 1.15
CA ILE A 185 4.75 4.92 0.61
C ILE A 185 3.90 4.96 -0.67
N ASN A 186 4.17 4.06 -1.62
CA ASN A 186 3.41 3.97 -2.87
C ASN A 186 1.94 3.62 -2.61
N LYS A 187 1.67 2.68 -1.71
CA LYS A 187 0.29 2.34 -1.30
C LYS A 187 -0.42 3.56 -0.71
N ARG A 188 0.28 4.37 0.10
CA ARG A 188 -0.29 5.58 0.69
C ARG A 188 -0.54 6.66 -0.36
N LEU A 189 0.38 6.85 -1.31
CA LEU A 189 0.25 7.80 -2.42
C LEU A 189 -0.94 7.47 -3.32
N ILE A 190 -1.05 6.22 -3.77
CA ILE A 190 -2.16 5.75 -4.62
C ILE A 190 -3.49 5.98 -3.91
N ARG A 191 -3.59 5.61 -2.63
CA ARG A 191 -4.80 5.83 -1.83
C ARG A 191 -5.16 7.31 -1.72
N PHE A 192 -4.17 8.17 -1.48
CA PHE A 192 -4.37 9.61 -1.43
C PHE A 192 -4.93 10.15 -2.76
N GLN A 193 -4.33 9.78 -3.88
CA GLN A 193 -4.78 10.20 -5.21
C GLN A 193 -6.22 9.73 -5.48
N GLN A 194 -6.50 8.45 -5.28
CA GLN A 194 -7.82 7.86 -5.51
C GLN A 194 -8.91 8.51 -4.64
N GLN A 195 -8.65 8.72 -3.35
CA GLN A 195 -9.62 9.32 -2.45
C GLN A 195 -9.89 10.79 -2.79
N THR A 196 -8.85 11.54 -3.16
CA THR A 196 -8.98 12.95 -3.53
C THR A 196 -9.80 13.10 -4.81
N ILE A 197 -9.48 12.29 -5.84
CA ILE A 197 -10.23 12.27 -7.11
C ILE A 197 -11.69 11.86 -6.87
N ALA A 198 -11.92 10.75 -6.17
CA ALA A 198 -13.27 10.23 -5.94
C ALA A 198 -14.14 11.24 -5.18
N SER A 199 -13.59 11.90 -4.16
CA SER A 199 -14.34 12.92 -3.40
C SER A 199 -14.78 14.08 -4.28
N PHE A 200 -13.92 14.55 -5.19
CA PHE A 200 -14.23 15.64 -6.09
C PHE A 200 -15.26 15.25 -7.15
N VAL A 201 -15.04 14.11 -7.81
CA VAL A 201 -15.93 13.60 -8.86
C VAL A 201 -17.33 13.36 -8.28
N ASN A 202 -17.43 12.72 -7.11
CA ASN A 202 -18.72 12.47 -6.46
C ASN A 202 -19.49 13.76 -6.12
N LEU A 203 -18.78 14.83 -5.73
CA LEU A 203 -19.42 16.12 -5.45
C LEU A 203 -20.01 16.73 -6.72
N ILE A 204 -19.29 16.67 -7.83
CA ILE A 204 -19.76 17.21 -9.11
C ILE A 204 -20.89 16.36 -9.68
N GLU A 205 -20.83 15.03 -9.57
CA GLU A 205 -21.95 14.14 -9.94
C GLU A 205 -23.20 14.42 -9.10
N LEU A 206 -23.05 14.70 -7.81
CA LEU A 206 -24.16 15.10 -6.96
C LEU A 206 -24.78 16.43 -7.44
N ILE A 207 -23.96 17.40 -7.82
CA ILE A 207 -24.43 18.68 -8.38
C ILE A 207 -25.18 18.44 -9.70
N ARG A 208 -24.61 17.64 -10.61
CA ARG A 208 -25.25 17.29 -11.90
C ARG A 208 -26.61 16.62 -11.69
N SER A 209 -26.66 15.62 -10.81
CA SER A 209 -27.90 14.91 -10.46
C SER A 209 -28.94 15.83 -9.82
N SER A 210 -28.50 16.78 -8.99
CA SER A 210 -29.38 17.78 -8.37
C SER A 210 -29.96 18.75 -9.40
N ILE A 211 -29.16 19.22 -10.36
CA ILE A 211 -29.62 20.08 -11.45
C ILE A 211 -30.65 19.35 -12.31
N ASP A 212 -30.40 18.09 -12.64
CA ASP A 212 -31.30 17.29 -13.47
C ASP A 212 -32.65 17.04 -12.77
N THR A 213 -32.60 16.51 -11.55
CA THR A 213 -33.79 16.15 -10.75
C THR A 213 -34.70 17.35 -10.49
N ASN A 214 -34.12 18.52 -10.25
CA ASN A 214 -34.87 19.75 -9.97
C ASN A 214 -35.21 20.56 -11.23
N GLN A 215 -34.81 20.09 -12.42
CA GLN A 215 -35.03 20.78 -13.71
C GLN A 215 -34.60 22.26 -13.68
N LEU A 216 -33.43 22.53 -13.08
CA LEU A 216 -32.94 23.91 -12.96
C LEU A 216 -32.59 24.46 -14.35
N ALA A 217 -33.09 25.65 -14.66
CA ALA A 217 -32.74 26.36 -15.89
C ALA A 217 -31.36 27.01 -15.78
N ASP A 218 -30.54 26.86 -16.81
CA ASP A 218 -29.23 27.50 -16.93
C ASP A 218 -29.31 28.79 -17.76
N GLU A 219 -28.36 29.71 -17.58
CA GLU A 219 -28.28 31.00 -18.30
C GLU A 219 -28.10 30.83 -19.82
N THR A 220 -27.53 29.70 -20.24
CA THR A 220 -27.29 29.39 -21.66
C THR A 220 -28.50 28.77 -22.37
N TRP A 221 -29.57 28.50 -21.63
CA TRP A 221 -30.78 27.83 -22.08
C TRP A 221 -30.48 26.54 -22.86
N THR A 222 -29.46 25.77 -22.47
CA THR A 222 -29.05 24.57 -23.21
C THR A 222 -30.04 23.42 -23.00
N LYS A 223 -30.61 23.29 -21.79
CA LYS A 223 -31.69 22.34 -21.47
C LYS A 223 -33.08 22.93 -21.63
N LEU A 224 -33.34 24.04 -20.95
CA LEU A 224 -34.64 24.71 -20.88
C LEU A 224 -34.54 26.12 -21.44
N GLY A 225 -35.43 26.47 -22.36
CA GLY A 225 -35.52 27.81 -22.93
C GLY A 225 -36.85 28.49 -22.57
N PRO A 226 -36.85 29.83 -22.49
CA PRO A 226 -38.07 30.60 -22.27
C PRO A 226 -39.02 30.47 -23.46
N LEU A 227 -40.31 30.31 -23.18
CA LEU A 227 -41.39 30.28 -24.15
C LEU A 227 -42.52 31.19 -23.66
N SER A 228 -42.79 32.24 -24.43
CA SER A 228 -43.93 33.12 -24.19
C SER A 228 -45.13 32.60 -24.97
N ILE A 229 -46.22 32.25 -24.28
CA ILE A 229 -47.46 31.79 -24.88
C ILE A 229 -48.53 32.84 -24.64
N TYR A 230 -49.10 33.38 -25.72
CA TYR A 230 -50.22 34.29 -25.66
C TYR A 230 -51.52 33.49 -25.53
N ASN A 231 -52.29 33.76 -24.49
CA ASN A 231 -53.61 33.17 -24.30
C ASN A 231 -54.66 34.10 -24.93
N ASN A 232 -55.29 33.64 -26.01
CA ASN A 232 -56.32 34.41 -26.72
C ASN A 232 -57.57 34.70 -25.86
N ASP A 233 -57.91 33.82 -24.92
CA ASP A 233 -59.12 33.95 -24.10
C ASP A 233 -58.94 34.98 -22.97
N THR A 234 -57.74 35.04 -22.38
CA THR A 234 -57.44 36.00 -21.30
C THR A 234 -56.72 37.25 -21.79
N SER A 235 -56.31 37.29 -23.07
CA SER A 235 -55.45 38.34 -23.64
C SER A 235 -54.17 38.60 -22.84
N GLN A 236 -53.62 37.56 -22.21
CA GLN A 236 -52.43 37.63 -21.37
C GLN A 236 -51.30 36.76 -21.92
N TRP A 237 -50.08 37.24 -21.73
CA TRP A 237 -48.87 36.45 -21.96
C TRP A 237 -48.56 35.60 -20.73
N SER A 238 -48.23 34.34 -20.97
CA SER A 238 -47.81 33.39 -19.96
C SER A 238 -46.40 32.90 -20.29
N PHE A 239 -45.52 32.95 -19.29
CA PHE A 239 -44.13 32.59 -19.44
C PHE A 239 -43.91 31.16 -18.96
N HIS A 240 -43.38 30.33 -19.84
CA HIS A 240 -43.10 28.92 -19.61
C HIS A 240 -41.65 28.61 -19.93
N PHE A 241 -41.15 27.50 -19.39
CA PHE A 241 -39.92 26.89 -19.87
C PHE A 241 -40.26 25.66 -20.70
N ARG A 242 -39.63 25.54 -21.87
CA ARG A 242 -39.74 24.36 -22.72
C ARG A 242 -38.37 23.72 -22.88
N SER A 243 -38.33 22.39 -22.86
CA SER A 243 -37.13 21.64 -23.22
C SER A 243 -36.69 21.92 -24.64
N ARG A 244 -35.37 21.93 -24.83
CA ARG A 244 -34.75 22.03 -26.13
C ARG A 244 -34.67 20.68 -26.82
N ASP A 245 -35.07 20.70 -28.08
CA ASP A 245 -34.91 19.58 -29.00
C ASP A 245 -33.59 19.75 -29.78
N PHE A 246 -32.82 18.67 -29.88
CA PHE A 246 -31.64 18.56 -30.74
C PHE A 246 -32.07 18.08 -32.14
N TYR A 247 -31.11 17.84 -33.05
CA TYR A 247 -31.40 17.53 -34.47
C TYR A 247 -32.56 16.56 -34.68
N THR A 248 -33.33 16.84 -35.74
CA THR A 248 -34.32 15.93 -36.34
C THR A 248 -35.47 15.46 -35.44
N ASN A 249 -35.75 16.14 -34.31
CA ASN A 249 -36.72 15.68 -33.28
C ASN A 249 -36.39 14.28 -32.70
N SER A 250 -35.20 13.74 -32.95
CA SER A 250 -34.83 12.38 -32.52
C SER A 250 -34.08 12.36 -31.19
N CYS A 251 -33.78 13.52 -30.61
CA CYS A 251 -33.14 13.64 -29.30
C CYS A 251 -33.62 14.93 -28.62
N SER A 252 -34.27 14.80 -27.45
CA SER A 252 -34.68 15.93 -26.61
C SER A 252 -34.03 15.80 -25.24
N CYS A 253 -33.66 16.93 -24.61
CA CYS A 253 -33.07 16.92 -23.27
C CYS A 253 -34.04 16.55 -22.14
N ILE A 254 -35.33 16.37 -22.46
CA ILE A 254 -36.29 15.71 -21.57
C ILE A 254 -36.17 14.20 -21.64
N GLU A 255 -35.89 13.65 -22.83
CA GLU A 255 -35.89 12.20 -23.06
C GLU A 255 -34.52 11.58 -22.79
N SER A 256 -33.44 12.31 -23.09
CA SER A 256 -32.07 11.87 -22.86
C SER A 256 -31.14 13.04 -22.58
N ASN A 257 -30.37 12.94 -21.50
CA ASN A 257 -29.30 13.87 -21.18
C ASN A 257 -28.06 13.69 -22.09
N GLN A 258 -28.02 12.63 -22.91
CA GLN A 258 -26.89 12.32 -23.81
C GLN A 258 -26.98 13.05 -25.15
N CYS A 259 -28.01 13.88 -25.36
CA CYS A 259 -28.13 14.65 -26.58
C CYS A 259 -26.96 15.63 -26.72
N THR A 260 -26.26 15.53 -27.85
CA THR A 260 -25.16 16.41 -28.20
C THR A 260 -25.27 16.89 -29.63
N ARG A 261 -24.62 18.00 -29.93
CA ARG A 261 -24.41 18.50 -31.30
C ARG A 261 -23.08 19.25 -31.40
N PRO A 262 -22.54 19.43 -32.60
CA PRO A 262 -21.34 20.23 -32.78
C PRO A 262 -21.59 21.68 -32.34
N ALA A 263 -20.62 22.26 -31.61
CA ALA A 263 -20.63 23.69 -31.29
C ALA A 263 -20.09 24.50 -32.48
N GLY A 264 -20.56 25.74 -32.64
CA GLY A 264 -20.15 26.55 -33.78
C GLY A 264 -20.87 27.89 -33.87
N PHE A 265 -20.69 28.54 -35.03
CA PHE A 265 -21.28 29.81 -35.37
C PHE A 265 -22.55 29.61 -36.21
N TYR A 266 -23.60 30.38 -35.89
CA TYR A 266 -24.91 30.30 -36.53
C TYR A 266 -25.30 31.67 -37.12
N PHE A 267 -26.03 31.65 -38.23
CA PHE A 267 -26.75 32.85 -38.68
C PHE A 267 -27.86 33.14 -37.68
N GLN A 268 -28.07 34.37 -37.24
CA GLN A 268 -29.12 34.70 -36.26
C GLN A 268 -30.54 34.47 -36.80
N THR A 269 -30.70 34.34 -38.11
CA THR A 269 -31.95 33.90 -38.75
C THR A 269 -32.18 32.39 -38.70
N ASP A 270 -31.19 31.60 -38.29
CA ASP A 270 -31.33 30.15 -38.17
C ASP A 270 -32.29 29.75 -37.05
N ASN A 271 -32.86 28.56 -37.18
CA ASN A 271 -33.59 27.92 -36.10
C ASN A 271 -32.62 27.10 -35.22
N VAL A 272 -32.98 26.88 -33.95
CA VAL A 272 -32.28 25.94 -33.07
C VAL A 272 -32.15 24.52 -33.66
N ARG A 273 -32.94 24.17 -34.69
CA ARG A 273 -32.83 22.90 -35.42
C ARG A 273 -31.74 22.86 -36.49
N ASN A 274 -31.20 24.00 -36.91
CA ASN A 274 -30.22 24.13 -38.00
C ASN A 274 -28.81 23.76 -37.57
N LYS A 275 -27.95 23.36 -38.53
CA LYS A 275 -26.49 23.09 -38.39
C LYS A 275 -25.71 24.37 -38.18
N PRO A 276 -24.69 24.37 -37.28
CA PRO A 276 -23.78 25.51 -37.25
C PRO A 276 -23.22 25.65 -38.67
N ASN A 277 -23.21 26.88 -39.18
CA ASN A 277 -22.65 27.18 -40.49
C ASN A 277 -21.14 26.95 -40.47
N ILE A 278 -20.53 27.17 -39.31
CA ILE A 278 -19.11 26.93 -39.07
C ILE A 278 -18.97 26.13 -37.77
N THR A 279 -18.55 24.88 -37.89
CA THR A 279 -18.30 24.00 -36.75
C THR A 279 -16.93 24.26 -36.15
N ILE A 280 -16.83 24.24 -34.82
CA ILE A 280 -15.56 24.28 -34.09
C ILE A 280 -15.13 22.84 -33.78
N PRO A 281 -14.00 22.36 -34.33
CA PRO A 281 -13.45 21.04 -34.02
C PRO A 281 -13.37 20.76 -32.52
N GLY A 282 -13.82 19.58 -32.12
CA GLY A 282 -13.73 19.08 -30.75
C GLY A 282 -14.76 19.63 -29.77
N LEU A 283 -15.42 20.74 -30.08
CA LEU A 283 -16.42 21.33 -29.20
C LEU A 283 -17.82 20.81 -29.51
N VAL A 284 -18.54 20.47 -28.45
CA VAL A 284 -19.93 20.02 -28.51
C VAL A 284 -20.81 20.83 -27.57
N LEU A 285 -22.05 21.03 -27.96
CA LEU A 285 -23.13 21.51 -27.11
C LEU A 285 -23.96 20.32 -26.65
N ALA A 286 -24.18 20.22 -25.34
CA ALA A 286 -25.00 19.18 -24.71
C ALA A 286 -26.17 19.80 -23.94
N CYS A 287 -26.98 18.96 -23.29
CA CYS A 287 -28.11 19.42 -22.48
C CYS A 287 -27.69 20.35 -21.33
N TYR A 288 -26.58 20.05 -20.66
CA TYR A 288 -26.05 20.87 -19.57
C TYR A 288 -24.77 21.58 -19.98
N ALA A 289 -24.53 22.75 -19.40
CA ALA A 289 -23.27 23.48 -19.57
C ALA A 289 -22.05 22.65 -19.13
N ILE A 290 -22.18 21.85 -18.07
CA ILE A 290 -21.10 20.95 -17.63
C ILE A 290 -20.87 19.81 -18.60
N ASP A 291 -21.92 19.25 -19.19
CA ASP A 291 -21.79 18.18 -20.18
C ASP A 291 -21.21 18.72 -21.50
N THR A 292 -21.60 19.93 -21.88
CA THR A 292 -21.02 20.70 -23.00
C THR A 292 -19.50 20.79 -22.81
N LEU A 293 -19.04 21.10 -21.59
CA LEU A 293 -17.61 21.14 -21.28
C LEU A 293 -16.98 19.75 -21.29
N LEU A 294 -17.49 18.82 -20.48
CA LEU A 294 -16.85 17.52 -20.23
C LEU A 294 -16.81 16.62 -21.48
N LEU A 295 -17.82 16.69 -22.35
CA LEU A 295 -17.87 15.93 -23.59
C LEU A 295 -17.06 16.57 -24.73
N SER A 296 -16.67 17.84 -24.59
CA SER A 296 -15.80 18.51 -25.55
C SER A 296 -14.34 18.08 -25.39
N THR A 297 -13.55 18.27 -26.44
CA THR A 297 -12.09 18.12 -26.45
C THR A 297 -11.43 19.49 -26.60
N LEU A 298 -10.13 19.58 -26.30
CA LEU A 298 -9.37 20.82 -26.50
C LEU A 298 -8.65 20.88 -27.86
N GLU A 299 -9.00 20.02 -28.82
CA GLU A 299 -8.22 19.83 -30.05
C GLU A 299 -8.04 21.12 -30.87
N CYS A 300 -9.08 21.97 -30.90
CA CYS A 300 -9.02 23.27 -31.55
C CYS A 300 -7.94 24.19 -30.94
N PHE A 301 -7.75 24.13 -29.63
CA PHE A 301 -6.83 25.01 -28.90
C PHE A 301 -5.36 24.58 -29.01
N TYR A 302 -5.10 23.40 -29.58
CA TYR A 302 -3.75 22.97 -29.97
C TYR A 302 -3.38 23.38 -31.40
N GLN A 303 -4.34 23.88 -32.20
CA GLN A 303 -4.13 24.17 -33.61
C GLN A 303 -4.28 25.66 -33.93
N LYS A 304 -3.20 26.29 -34.41
CA LYS A 304 -3.20 27.72 -34.81
C LYS A 304 -4.29 28.06 -35.83
N LYS A 305 -4.56 27.15 -36.79
CA LYS A 305 -5.63 27.31 -37.78
C LYS A 305 -7.02 27.39 -37.14
N CYS A 306 -7.26 26.61 -36.09
CA CYS A 306 -8.57 26.57 -35.44
C CYS A 306 -8.76 27.78 -34.51
N ILE A 307 -7.73 28.21 -33.80
CA ILE A 307 -7.75 29.47 -33.05
C ILE A 307 -8.04 30.65 -33.98
N LYS A 308 -7.38 30.68 -35.14
CA LYS A 308 -7.66 31.68 -36.18
C LYS A 308 -9.11 31.62 -36.68
N LEU A 309 -9.70 30.43 -36.83
CA LEU A 309 -11.13 30.29 -37.14
C LEU A 309 -12.01 30.94 -36.07
N LEU A 310 -11.69 30.78 -34.78
CA LEU A 310 -12.46 31.42 -33.70
C LEU A 310 -12.38 32.94 -33.74
N ILE A 311 -11.18 33.48 -34.02
CA ILE A 311 -10.91 34.91 -34.11
C ILE A 311 -11.55 35.52 -35.35
N ASP A 312 -11.39 34.89 -36.52
CA ASP A 312 -11.87 35.42 -37.80
C ASP A 312 -13.42 35.44 -37.87
N ASN A 313 -14.11 34.60 -37.07
CA ASN A 313 -15.57 34.49 -37.03
C ASN A 313 -16.23 35.21 -35.84
N TYR A 314 -15.49 36.08 -35.16
CA TYR A 314 -16.02 36.81 -34.00
C TYR A 314 -17.27 37.66 -34.35
N ASP A 315 -17.27 38.29 -35.52
CA ASP A 315 -18.36 39.12 -36.08
C ASP A 315 -19.14 38.38 -37.21
N PHE A 316 -19.19 37.05 -37.17
CA PHE A 316 -19.91 36.25 -38.16
C PHE A 316 -21.40 36.64 -38.24
N ASP A 317 -21.97 36.86 -39.43
CA ASP A 317 -23.37 37.27 -39.66
C ASP A 317 -23.75 38.69 -39.16
N ILE A 318 -23.63 38.92 -37.84
CA ILE A 318 -23.95 40.21 -37.20
C ILE A 318 -22.68 40.81 -36.59
N VAL A 319 -22.30 41.98 -37.12
CA VAL A 319 -21.20 42.81 -36.60
C VAL A 319 -21.62 43.43 -35.26
N GLY A 320 -20.76 43.33 -34.25
CA GLY A 320 -21.01 43.91 -32.93
C GLY A 320 -21.95 43.10 -32.04
N LEU A 321 -22.21 41.83 -32.39
CA LEU A 321 -22.97 40.90 -31.55
C LEU A 321 -22.31 40.70 -30.18
N VAL A 322 -20.99 40.66 -30.18
CA VAL A 322 -20.15 40.54 -28.99
C VAL A 322 -19.19 41.72 -28.89
N ARG A 323 -18.55 41.86 -27.73
CA ARG A 323 -17.58 42.93 -27.49
C ARG A 323 -16.41 42.83 -28.48
N PRO A 324 -15.83 43.97 -28.90
CA PRO A 324 -14.65 43.97 -29.75
C PRO A 324 -13.52 43.13 -29.15
N LEU A 325 -12.79 42.41 -30.01
CA LEU A 325 -11.68 41.59 -29.56
C LEU A 325 -10.56 42.45 -28.94
N ASP A 326 -10.09 42.05 -27.76
CA ASP A 326 -8.87 42.61 -27.17
C ASP A 326 -7.66 42.27 -28.06
N LYS A 327 -6.75 43.22 -28.26
CA LYS A 327 -5.52 43.01 -29.06
C LYS A 327 -4.69 41.82 -28.59
N ARG A 328 -4.72 41.51 -27.29
CA ARG A 328 -4.06 40.34 -26.69
C ARG A 328 -4.74 39.04 -27.08
N ALA A 329 -6.07 39.03 -27.15
CA ALA A 329 -6.84 37.84 -27.56
C ALA A 329 -6.52 37.43 -29.01
N ILE A 330 -6.22 38.40 -29.88
CA ILE A 330 -5.81 38.16 -31.29
C ILE A 330 -4.46 37.43 -31.36
N GLN A 331 -3.60 37.62 -30.37
CA GLN A 331 -2.21 37.12 -30.35
C GLN A 331 -2.04 35.83 -29.53
N ILE A 332 -3.14 35.23 -29.03
CA ILE A 332 -3.07 34.01 -28.25
C ILE A 332 -2.44 32.88 -29.07
N GLU A 333 -1.48 32.20 -28.46
CA GLU A 333 -0.83 31.05 -29.07
C GLU A 333 -1.51 29.72 -28.69
N PRO A 334 -1.32 28.66 -29.49
CA PRO A 334 -1.83 27.34 -29.18
C PRO A 334 -1.28 26.77 -27.86
N LEU A 335 -2.07 25.89 -27.24
CA LEU A 335 -1.61 25.04 -26.15
C LEU A 335 -0.42 24.17 -26.61
N ARG A 336 0.52 23.92 -25.70
CA ARG A 336 1.67 23.04 -25.97
C ARG A 336 1.39 21.62 -25.52
N TYR A 337 1.65 20.67 -26.42
CA TYR A 337 1.45 19.23 -26.18
C TYR A 337 2.70 18.53 -25.62
N GLU A 338 3.91 19.08 -25.79
CA GLU A 338 5.17 18.35 -25.58
C GLU A 338 5.34 17.69 -24.20
N ASN A 339 4.66 18.20 -23.17
CA ASN A 339 4.71 17.69 -21.80
C ASN A 339 3.33 17.25 -21.27
N SER A 340 2.36 17.00 -22.15
CA SER A 340 1.04 16.51 -21.76
C SER A 340 0.98 14.99 -21.89
N ARG A 341 0.45 14.30 -20.88
CA ARG A 341 0.12 12.87 -21.00
C ARG A 341 -1.18 12.62 -21.76
N PHE A 342 -1.95 13.68 -22.00
CA PHE A 342 -3.22 13.59 -22.70
C PHE A 342 -3.12 14.12 -24.13
N TYR A 343 -3.74 13.39 -25.06
CA TYR A 343 -3.76 13.77 -26.47
C TYR A 343 -4.69 14.96 -26.71
N PRO A 344 -4.48 15.76 -27.78
CA PRO A 344 -5.34 16.90 -28.10
C PRO A 344 -6.83 16.56 -28.25
N ASN A 345 -7.15 15.36 -28.73
CA ASN A 345 -8.52 14.86 -28.91
C ASN A 345 -9.08 14.14 -27.68
N THR A 346 -8.36 14.14 -26.56
CA THR A 346 -8.88 13.65 -25.28
C THR A 346 -10.02 14.54 -24.79
N THR A 347 -11.07 13.91 -24.24
CA THR A 347 -12.21 14.65 -23.67
C THR A 347 -11.80 15.40 -22.40
N ILE A 348 -12.42 16.56 -22.15
CA ILE A 348 -12.18 17.32 -20.92
C ILE A 348 -12.62 16.50 -19.69
N ASN A 349 -13.57 15.58 -19.85
CA ASN A 349 -13.92 14.60 -18.82
C ASN A 349 -12.71 13.79 -18.34
N GLU A 350 -11.81 13.37 -19.22
CA GLU A 350 -10.62 12.62 -18.82
C GLU A 350 -9.63 13.49 -18.01
N PHE A 351 -9.52 14.78 -18.32
CA PHE A 351 -8.76 15.72 -17.48
C PHE A 351 -9.44 15.88 -16.11
N PHE A 352 -10.75 16.07 -16.12
CA PHE A 352 -11.58 16.25 -14.93
C PHE A 352 -11.49 15.05 -13.98
N LEU A 353 -11.56 13.81 -14.49
CA LEU A 353 -11.40 12.57 -13.73
C LEU A 353 -9.99 12.39 -13.15
N GLN A 354 -9.07 13.31 -13.47
CA GLN A 354 -7.70 13.36 -12.97
C GLN A 354 -7.41 14.71 -12.27
N LEU A 355 -8.43 15.51 -11.93
CA LEU A 355 -8.28 16.84 -11.33
C LEU A 355 -7.41 17.79 -12.15
N PHE A 356 -7.39 17.61 -13.47
CA PHE A 356 -6.50 18.29 -14.40
C PHE A 356 -5.00 18.11 -14.06
N VAL A 357 -4.63 17.06 -13.33
CA VAL A 357 -3.23 16.76 -12.98
C VAL A 357 -2.59 15.94 -14.09
N GLU A 358 -1.49 16.46 -14.63
CA GLU A 358 -0.57 15.75 -15.52
C GLU A 358 0.24 14.74 -14.72
N ASP A 359 1.01 15.23 -13.74
CA ASP A 359 1.95 14.41 -12.98
C ASP A 359 1.96 14.77 -11.51
N TRP A 360 2.30 13.78 -10.70
CA TRP A 360 2.60 13.95 -9.29
C TRP A 360 4.10 13.88 -9.08
N ILE A 361 4.74 15.04 -8.98
CA ILE A 361 6.17 15.14 -8.69
C ILE A 361 6.36 14.75 -7.23
N ASN A 362 7.00 13.60 -7.02
CA ASN A 362 7.33 13.09 -5.69
C ASN A 362 8.77 12.58 -5.64
N SER A 363 9.37 12.65 -4.46
CA SER A 363 10.69 12.09 -4.19
C SER A 363 10.69 11.44 -2.82
N SER A 364 10.44 10.13 -2.75
CA SER A 364 10.54 9.40 -1.49
C SER A 364 11.98 9.40 -0.99
N ASN A 365 12.18 9.66 0.30
CA ASN A 365 13.52 9.74 0.88
C ASN A 365 13.71 8.66 1.96
N TYR A 366 14.14 7.48 1.52
CA TYR A 366 14.39 6.34 2.41
C TYR A 366 15.51 6.62 3.41
N THR A 367 16.57 7.32 3.00
CA THR A 367 17.67 7.69 3.89
C THR A 367 17.19 8.60 5.03
N SER A 368 16.36 9.60 4.71
CA SER A 368 15.74 10.46 5.73
C SER A 368 14.79 9.69 6.64
N TYR A 369 14.06 8.70 6.11
CA TYR A 369 13.28 7.78 6.92
C TYR A 369 14.15 7.02 7.93
N TYR A 370 15.17 6.30 7.44
CA TYR A 370 16.00 5.45 8.29
C TYR A 370 16.77 6.25 9.34
N THR A 371 17.34 7.39 8.94
CA THR A 371 18.07 8.30 9.83
C THR A 371 17.19 8.82 10.98
N ARG A 372 15.88 8.94 10.76
CA ARG A 372 14.95 9.36 11.82
C ARG A 372 14.42 8.20 12.64
N CYS A 373 14.18 7.04 12.02
CA CYS A 373 13.88 5.81 12.76
C CYS A 373 15.00 5.53 13.77
N ALA A 374 16.27 5.70 13.36
CA ALA A 374 17.47 5.65 14.19
C ALA A 374 17.43 4.49 15.22
N PRO A 375 17.43 3.22 14.76
CA PRO A 375 17.36 2.10 15.68
C PRO A 375 18.54 2.13 16.65
N SER A 376 18.27 2.00 17.95
CA SER A 376 19.32 1.96 18.99
C SER A 376 20.07 0.63 18.96
N GLN A 377 19.37 -0.46 18.68
CA GLN A 377 19.93 -1.79 18.52
C GLN A 377 19.14 -2.59 17.48
N CYS A 378 19.79 -3.58 16.86
CA CYS A 378 19.18 -4.62 16.05
C CYS A 378 19.51 -5.98 16.65
N VAL A 379 18.50 -6.83 16.80
CA VAL A 379 18.61 -8.18 17.35
C VAL A 379 18.18 -9.18 16.29
N TYR A 380 18.96 -10.24 16.07
CA TYR A 380 18.57 -11.32 15.17
C TYR A 380 18.99 -12.67 15.74
N THR A 381 18.23 -13.72 15.39
CA THR A 381 18.50 -15.08 15.85
C THR A 381 18.91 -15.98 14.69
N ILE A 382 19.91 -16.83 14.95
CA ILE A 382 20.39 -17.85 14.02
C ILE A 382 20.27 -19.21 14.70
N GLU A 383 19.75 -20.20 13.98
CA GLU A 383 19.78 -21.60 14.42
C GLU A 383 21.16 -22.21 14.12
N LYS A 384 21.89 -22.63 15.15
CA LYS A 384 23.11 -23.45 15.02
C LYS A 384 22.86 -24.86 15.53
N ARG A 385 23.43 -25.85 14.83
CA ARG A 385 23.36 -27.28 15.20
C ARG A 385 24.50 -27.74 16.11
N PHE A 386 25.60 -26.98 16.18
CA PHE A 386 26.82 -27.48 16.79
C PHE A 386 27.57 -26.37 17.53
N ASP A 387 27.70 -26.52 18.85
CA ASP A 387 28.47 -25.64 19.73
C ASP A 387 29.32 -26.51 20.68
N ILE A 388 30.61 -26.66 20.34
CA ILE A 388 31.54 -27.54 21.05
C ILE A 388 31.68 -27.15 22.52
N ALA A 389 31.78 -25.84 22.81
CA ALA A 389 31.96 -25.34 24.16
C ALA A 389 30.74 -25.68 25.03
N TYR A 390 29.54 -25.51 24.47
CA TYR A 390 28.32 -25.91 25.17
C TYR A 390 28.23 -27.42 25.39
N MET A 391 28.58 -28.25 24.40
CA MET A 391 28.57 -29.71 24.57
C MET A 391 29.54 -30.15 25.68
N LEU A 392 30.76 -29.61 25.69
CA LEU A 392 31.76 -29.95 26.71
C LEU A 392 31.32 -29.53 28.11
N THR A 393 30.84 -28.29 28.28
CA THR A 393 30.32 -27.81 29.57
C THR A 393 29.12 -28.63 30.05
N THR A 394 28.21 -29.02 29.16
CA THR A 394 27.05 -29.86 29.49
C THR A 394 27.48 -31.28 29.89
N MET A 395 28.43 -31.88 29.16
CA MET A 395 28.97 -33.21 29.48
C MET A 395 29.70 -33.23 30.83
N LEU A 396 30.49 -32.20 31.13
CA LEU A 396 31.19 -32.06 32.42
C LEU A 396 30.19 -31.88 33.58
N GLY A 397 29.17 -31.04 33.41
CA GLY A 397 28.12 -30.85 34.40
C GLY A 397 27.32 -32.13 34.67
N PHE A 398 26.98 -32.87 33.60
CA PHE A 398 26.29 -34.15 33.71
C PHE A 398 27.14 -35.21 34.40
N TYR A 399 28.42 -35.34 34.02
CA TYR A 399 29.34 -36.25 34.68
C TYR A 399 29.45 -35.95 36.17
N GLY A 400 29.61 -34.67 36.55
CA GLY A 400 29.69 -34.27 37.96
C GLY A 400 28.43 -34.64 38.76
N GLY A 401 27.24 -34.30 38.26
CA GLY A 401 25.99 -34.62 38.95
C GLY A 401 25.67 -36.12 39.00
N LEU A 402 25.88 -36.83 37.88
CA LEU A 402 25.62 -38.26 37.80
C LEU A 402 26.58 -39.05 38.69
N SER A 403 27.85 -38.66 38.76
CA SER A 403 28.86 -39.36 39.57
C SER A 403 28.49 -39.36 41.04
N VAL A 404 28.12 -38.19 41.60
CA VAL A 404 27.73 -38.06 43.02
C VAL A 404 26.50 -38.92 43.34
N ILE A 405 25.48 -38.90 42.49
CA ILE A 405 24.26 -39.68 42.69
C ILE A 405 24.56 -41.18 42.64
N LEU A 406 25.34 -41.62 41.66
CA LEU A 406 25.71 -43.03 41.51
C LEU A 406 26.59 -43.51 42.67
N GLU A 407 27.49 -42.67 43.18
CA GLU A 407 28.32 -43.01 44.34
C GLU A 407 27.49 -43.27 45.61
N ILE A 408 26.40 -42.55 45.79
CA ILE A 408 25.49 -42.72 46.94
C ILE A 408 24.59 -43.94 46.76
N ILE A 409 24.06 -44.16 45.56
CA ILE A 409 23.00 -45.16 45.32
C ILE A 409 23.55 -46.56 45.01
N LEU A 410 24.69 -46.67 44.30
CA LEU A 410 25.19 -47.97 43.82
C LEU A 410 25.63 -48.92 44.94
N PRO A 411 26.39 -48.50 45.97
CA PRO A 411 26.80 -49.41 47.05
C PRO A 411 25.63 -50.08 47.80
N PRO A 412 24.59 -49.35 48.27
CA PRO A 412 23.44 -49.98 48.90
C PRO A 412 22.60 -50.81 47.92
N PHE A 413 22.48 -50.38 46.66
CA PHE A 413 21.74 -51.11 45.63
C PHE A 413 22.37 -52.47 45.32
N VAL A 414 23.69 -52.53 45.13
CA VAL A 414 24.42 -53.78 44.88
C VAL A 414 24.36 -54.70 46.11
N LYS A 415 24.46 -54.14 47.33
CA LYS A 415 24.27 -54.91 48.59
C LYS A 415 22.89 -55.56 48.67
N ILE A 416 21.83 -54.84 48.29
CA ILE A 416 20.46 -55.37 48.28
C ILE A 416 20.32 -56.48 47.23
N ILE A 417 20.87 -56.30 46.03
CA ILE A 417 20.82 -57.32 44.96
C ILE A 417 21.52 -58.61 45.39
N ILE A 418 22.74 -58.51 45.93
CA ILE A 418 23.51 -59.68 46.37
C ILE A 418 22.81 -60.38 47.55
N LYS A 419 22.23 -59.63 48.49
CA LYS A 419 21.46 -60.18 49.62
C LYS A 419 20.14 -60.85 49.19
N GLN A 420 19.46 -60.33 48.18
CA GLN A 420 18.28 -60.99 47.61
C GLN A 420 18.66 -62.23 46.80
N TRP A 421 19.81 -62.22 46.12
CA TRP A 421 20.33 -63.36 45.37
C TRP A 421 20.76 -64.51 46.30
N SER A 422 21.44 -64.21 47.41
CA SER A 422 21.80 -65.23 48.41
C SER A 422 20.55 -65.88 49.02
N LYS A 423 19.52 -65.09 49.38
CA LYS A 423 18.21 -65.61 49.84
C LYS A 423 17.49 -66.47 48.80
N ARG A 424 17.52 -66.08 47.52
CA ARG A 424 16.92 -66.87 46.43
C ARG A 424 17.70 -68.15 46.14
N LYS A 425 19.01 -68.19 46.39
CA LYS A 425 19.83 -69.40 46.28
C LYS A 425 19.51 -70.42 47.39
N THR A 426 19.18 -69.95 48.60
CA THR A 426 18.67 -70.79 49.71
C THR A 426 17.23 -71.27 49.47
N SER A 427 16.41 -70.49 48.76
CA SER A 427 15.02 -70.85 48.45
C SER A 427 14.84 -71.64 47.13
N ARG A 428 15.89 -71.76 46.30
CA ARG A 428 15.86 -72.49 45.00
C ARG A 428 16.01 -74.00 45.12
N GLN A 429 15.85 -74.56 46.32
CA GLN A 429 15.59 -75.99 46.49
C GLN A 429 14.09 -76.33 46.39
N SER A 430 13.22 -75.34 46.12
CA SER A 430 11.83 -75.60 45.73
C SER A 430 11.35 -74.58 44.69
N ASN A 431 10.82 -75.11 43.58
CA ASN A 431 10.01 -74.51 42.52
C ASN A 431 10.69 -73.73 41.36
N ASN A 432 10.55 -74.35 40.18
CA ASN A 432 10.67 -73.77 38.85
C ASN A 432 9.34 -73.09 38.47
N SER A 433 9.37 -71.81 38.14
CA SER A 433 8.39 -71.20 37.23
C SER A 433 9.00 -70.05 36.44
N ASN A 434 8.69 -70.03 35.15
CA ASN A 434 9.23 -69.12 34.15
C ASN A 434 8.43 -67.81 34.10
N GLU A 435 8.88 -66.80 34.83
CA GLU A 435 8.54 -65.40 34.55
C GLU A 435 9.83 -64.60 34.32
N ILE A 436 9.88 -63.83 33.24
CA ILE A 436 10.96 -62.87 32.97
C ILE A 436 10.52 -61.54 33.58
N THR A 437 10.69 -61.41 34.88
CA THR A 437 10.62 -60.13 35.58
C THR A 437 11.94 -59.37 35.39
N THR A 438 11.89 -58.04 35.46
CA THR A 438 13.03 -57.09 35.43
C THR A 438 14.24 -57.54 36.28
N SER A 439 14.01 -58.33 37.31
CA SER A 439 15.05 -58.99 38.10
C SER A 439 15.94 -59.95 37.29
N LYS A 440 15.41 -60.71 36.32
CA LYS A 440 16.22 -61.60 35.44
C LYS A 440 17.13 -60.81 34.49
N ILE A 441 16.71 -59.65 33.99
CA ILE A 441 17.53 -58.80 33.11
C ILE A 441 18.71 -58.20 33.90
N ILE A 442 18.46 -57.75 35.13
CA ILE A 442 19.51 -57.29 36.04
C ILE A 442 20.47 -58.43 36.38
N ILE A 443 19.98 -59.67 36.54
CA ILE A 443 20.81 -60.86 36.77
C ILE A 443 21.65 -61.23 35.54
N ILE A 444 21.13 -61.08 34.33
CA ILE A 444 21.89 -61.30 33.08
C ILE A 444 22.97 -60.23 32.92
N LEU A 445 22.65 -58.95 33.19
CA LEU A 445 23.64 -57.87 33.25
C LEU A 445 24.70 -58.10 34.32
N PHE A 446 24.30 -58.63 35.48
CA PHE A 446 25.22 -58.97 36.57
C PHE A 446 26.15 -60.13 36.19
N HIS A 447 25.66 -61.15 35.47
CA HIS A 447 26.49 -62.26 34.97
C HIS A 447 27.39 -61.88 33.78
N LEU A 448 26.98 -60.90 32.97
CA LEU A 448 27.82 -60.33 31.90
C LEU A 448 28.91 -59.40 32.45
N LEU A 449 28.73 -58.90 33.68
CA LEU A 449 29.63 -58.00 34.39
C LEU A 449 30.36 -58.69 35.55
N GLU A 450 30.31 -60.02 35.67
CA GLU A 450 31.15 -60.83 36.55
C GLU A 450 32.28 -61.43 35.72
#